data_AF-A0A350JHF6-F1
#
_entry.id   AF-A0A350JHF6-F1
#
_cell.length_a   1.000
_cell.length_b   1.000
_cell.length_c   1.000
_cell.angle_alpha   90.00
_cell.angle_beta   90.00
_cell.angle_gamma   90.00
#
_symmetry.space_group_name_H-M   'P 1'
#
loop_
_entity.id
_entity.type
_entity.pdbx_description
1 polymer ?
#
loop_
_entity_poly.entity_id
_entity_poly.type
_entity_poly.pdbx_seq_one_letter_code
_entity_poly.pdbx_strand_id
1 'polypeptide(L)'
;IVNTGQAQNDVEIEIIHKLNGADFEFGEEASTPEAIAFELERMEYYISEISIEHDGGTVTEFEDVWVLVQADASSTIIDLGNDSIESVESVTFSIGVDSAHNHLD
;
A
#
# COMPACT_ATOMS: atom_id res chain seq x y z
N ILE A 1 31.09 23.39 12.37
CA ILE A 1 29.69 23.12 11.96
C ILE A 1 29.70 21.68 11.51
N VAL A 2 29.16 20.76 12.31
CA VAL A 2 29.01 19.36 11.88
C VAL A 2 27.80 19.35 10.95
N ASN A 3 28.02 18.96 9.71
CA ASN A 3 26.96 18.76 8.73
C ASN A 3 26.32 17.41 9.02
N THR A 4 25.24 17.38 9.79
CA THR A 4 24.41 16.18 10.01
C THR A 4 23.44 16.05 8.83
N GLY A 5 23.97 15.77 7.64
CA GLY A 5 23.12 15.35 6.53
C GLY A 5 22.65 13.93 6.83
N GLN A 6 21.40 13.77 7.25
CA GLN A 6 20.74 12.47 7.16
C GLN A 6 20.76 12.08 5.68
N ALA A 7 21.27 10.88 5.35
CA ALA A 7 21.13 10.36 4.00
C ALA A 7 19.65 10.04 3.79
N GLN A 8 19.06 10.53 2.70
CA GLN A 8 17.71 10.14 2.31
C GLN A 8 17.73 8.73 1.73
N ASN A 9 16.67 7.97 1.99
CA ASN A 9 16.45 6.62 1.52
C ASN A 9 15.37 6.64 0.44
N ASP A 10 15.40 5.69 -0.50
CA ASP A 10 14.24 5.42 -1.34
C ASP A 10 13.17 4.74 -0.48
N VAL A 11 11.95 5.26 -0.50
CA VAL A 11 10.81 4.76 0.27
C VAL A 11 9.80 4.15 -0.68
N GLU A 12 9.50 2.88 -0.49
CA GLU A 12 8.54 2.14 -1.29
C GLU A 12 7.55 1.38 -0.39
N ILE A 13 6.30 1.26 -0.82
CA ILE A 13 5.33 0.33 -0.24
C ILE A 13 5.13 -0.82 -1.22
N GLU A 14 5.35 -2.05 -0.75
CA GLU A 14 5.02 -3.25 -1.49
C GLU A 14 3.69 -3.84 -0.99
N ILE A 15 2.71 -3.96 -1.88
CA ILE A 15 1.44 -4.62 -1.59
C ILE A 15 1.49 -6.06 -2.06
N ILE A 16 1.51 -6.99 -1.10
CA ILE A 16 1.52 -8.44 -1.33
C ILE A 16 0.16 -9.02 -0.94
N HIS A 17 -0.56 -9.54 -1.93
CA HIS A 17 -1.85 -10.18 -1.68
C HIS A 17 -1.67 -11.60 -1.18
N LYS A 18 -2.36 -11.95 -0.10
CA LYS A 18 -2.37 -13.29 0.49
C LYS A 18 -3.79 -13.78 0.64
N LEU A 19 -4.00 -15.07 0.43
CA LEU A 19 -5.24 -15.76 0.74
C LEU A 19 -4.95 -16.92 1.68
N ASN A 20 -5.54 -16.90 2.87
CA ASN A 20 -5.29 -17.89 3.93
C ASN A 20 -3.79 -18.06 4.27
N GLY A 21 -3.00 -17.00 4.12
CA GLY A 21 -1.55 -16.99 4.37
C GLY A 21 -0.68 -17.48 3.21
N ALA A 22 -1.28 -18.05 2.15
CA ALA A 22 -0.58 -18.37 0.91
C ALA A 22 -0.56 -17.17 -0.05
N ASP A 23 0.35 -17.19 -1.03
CA ASP A 23 0.31 -16.23 -2.14
C ASP A 23 -1.03 -16.33 -2.87
N PHE A 24 -1.62 -15.18 -3.16
CA PHE A 24 -2.88 -15.10 -3.88
C PHE A 24 -2.66 -15.31 -5.38
N GLU A 25 -3.53 -16.11 -6.02
CA GLU A 25 -3.59 -16.30 -7.46
C GLU A 25 -5.05 -16.27 -7.92
N PHE A 26 -5.32 -15.66 -9.09
CA PHE A 26 -6.65 -15.66 -9.69
C PHE A 26 -7.03 -17.05 -10.21
N GLY A 27 -8.31 -17.39 -10.13
CA GLY A 27 -8.83 -18.68 -10.61
C GLY A 27 -8.64 -19.86 -9.64
N GLU A 28 -8.04 -19.63 -8.47
CA GLU A 28 -7.98 -20.63 -7.40
C GLU A 28 -9.31 -20.68 -6.65
N GLU A 29 -9.90 -21.88 -6.51
CA GLU A 29 -11.10 -22.09 -5.69
C GLU A 29 -10.71 -22.05 -4.21
N ALA A 30 -11.37 -21.17 -3.45
CA ALA A 30 -11.22 -21.07 -2.01
C ALA A 30 -12.58 -21.15 -1.32
N SER A 31 -12.59 -21.10 0.01
CA SER A 31 -13.82 -21.16 0.79
C SER A 31 -13.82 -20.16 1.93
N THR A 32 -14.99 -19.57 2.20
CA THR A 32 -15.19 -18.76 3.41
C THR A 32 -15.13 -19.66 4.66
N PRO A 33 -15.03 -19.09 5.88
CA PRO A 33 -15.11 -19.87 7.12
C PRO A 33 -16.38 -20.74 7.24
N GLU A 34 -17.46 -20.36 6.56
CA GLU A 34 -18.74 -21.09 6.49
C GLU A 34 -18.78 -22.16 5.39
N ALA A 35 -17.64 -22.49 4.77
CA ALA A 35 -17.50 -23.45 3.67
C ALA A 35 -18.29 -23.07 2.39
N ILE A 36 -18.46 -21.77 2.14
CA ILE A 36 -18.99 -21.26 0.89
C ILE A 36 -17.83 -21.14 -0.10
N ALA A 37 -17.87 -21.91 -1.19
CA ALA A 37 -16.87 -21.84 -2.24
C ALA A 37 -16.94 -20.51 -2.98
N PHE A 38 -15.78 -19.95 -3.30
CA PHE A 38 -15.65 -18.76 -4.13
C PHE A 38 -14.38 -18.85 -4.99
N GLU A 39 -14.39 -18.09 -6.07
CA GLU A 39 -13.26 -17.90 -6.97
C GLU A 39 -13.18 -16.40 -7.28
N LEU A 40 -11.97 -15.85 -7.27
CA LEU A 40 -11.74 -14.46 -7.62
C LEU A 40 -11.21 -14.37 -9.05
N GLU A 41 -11.91 -13.62 -9.90
CA GLU A 41 -11.50 -13.33 -11.28
C GLU A 41 -10.89 -11.91 -11.42
N ARG A 42 -11.16 -11.02 -10.45
CA ARG A 42 -10.68 -9.63 -10.43
C ARG A 42 -10.61 -9.09 -9.01
N MET A 43 -9.50 -8.44 -8.69
CA MET A 43 -9.33 -7.68 -7.44
C MET A 43 -8.47 -6.46 -7.75
N GLU A 44 -9.12 -5.31 -7.80
CA GLU A 44 -8.52 -4.01 -8.12
C GLU A 44 -9.15 -2.95 -7.23
N TYR A 45 -8.31 -2.10 -6.64
CA TYR A 45 -8.74 -1.05 -5.74
C TYR A 45 -7.74 0.10 -5.72
N TYR A 46 -8.20 1.30 -5.42
CA TYR A 46 -7.33 2.44 -5.23
C TYR A 46 -6.80 2.49 -3.80
N ILE A 47 -5.54 2.84 -3.64
CA ILE A 47 -4.94 3.29 -2.39
C ILE A 47 -4.67 4.79 -2.48
N SER A 48 -4.98 5.53 -1.42
CA SER A 48 -4.73 6.96 -1.27
C SER A 48 -4.37 7.34 0.17
N GLU A 49 -4.07 8.62 0.41
CA GLU A 49 -3.87 9.18 1.77
C GLU A 49 -2.83 8.39 2.58
N ILE A 50 -1.67 8.15 1.97
CA ILE A 50 -0.62 7.34 2.56
C ILE A 50 0.14 8.18 3.59
N SER A 51 0.30 7.66 4.80
CA SER A 51 1.19 8.24 5.81
C SER A 51 2.01 7.16 6.50
N ILE A 52 3.25 7.50 6.85
CA ILE A 52 4.15 6.63 7.60
C ILE A 52 4.46 7.27 8.94
N GLU A 53 4.23 6.55 10.04
CA GLU A 53 4.76 6.90 11.36
C GLU A 53 6.13 6.25 11.53
N HIS A 54 7.14 7.04 11.91
CA HIS A 54 8.52 6.60 12.04
C HIS A 54 9.30 7.41 13.08
N ASP A 55 10.48 6.89 13.43
CA ASP A 55 11.51 7.60 14.19
C ASP A 55 11.01 8.22 15.50
N GLY A 56 10.19 7.47 16.25
CA GLY A 56 9.67 7.88 17.55
C GLY A 56 8.39 8.69 17.48
N GLY A 57 7.49 8.36 16.54
CA GLY A 57 6.16 8.98 16.39
C GLY A 57 6.12 10.18 15.44
N THR A 58 7.14 10.38 14.60
CA THR A 58 7.07 11.37 13.51
C THR A 58 6.17 10.83 12.41
N VAL A 59 5.21 11.63 11.95
CA VAL A 59 4.31 11.25 10.86
C VAL A 59 4.71 12.01 9.60
N THR A 60 5.00 11.26 8.54
CA THR A 60 5.24 11.79 7.19
C THR A 60 4.06 11.41 6.31
N GLU A 61 3.41 12.43 5.75
CA GLU A 61 2.29 12.28 4.82
C GLU A 61 2.79 12.37 3.37
N PHE A 62 2.33 11.43 2.54
CA PHE A 62 2.64 11.37 1.12
C PHE A 62 1.41 11.84 0.34
N GLU A 63 1.33 13.16 0.18
CA GLU A 63 0.24 13.81 -0.57
C GLU A 63 0.29 13.44 -2.06
N ASP A 64 -0.86 13.56 -2.73
CA ASP A 64 -1.02 13.36 -4.18
C ASP A 64 -0.65 11.97 -4.73
N VAL A 65 -0.59 10.94 -3.89
CA VAL A 65 -0.41 9.55 -4.31
C VAL A 65 -1.75 8.84 -4.41
N TRP A 66 -2.14 8.48 -5.64
CA TRP A 66 -3.25 7.57 -5.93
C TRP A 66 -2.76 6.42 -6.80
N VAL A 67 -2.84 5.21 -6.27
CA VAL A 67 -2.36 4.01 -6.99
C VAL A 67 -3.50 3.04 -7.18
N LEU A 68 -3.70 2.60 -8.43
CA LEU A 68 -4.54 1.44 -8.72
C LEU A 68 -3.72 0.18 -8.40
N VAL A 69 -4.10 -0.49 -7.32
CA VAL A 69 -3.53 -1.78 -6.94
C VAL A 69 -4.28 -2.88 -7.66
N GLN A 70 -3.53 -3.82 -8.23
CA GLN A 70 -4.05 -5.01 -8.88
C GLN A 70 -3.46 -6.24 -8.20
N ALA A 71 -4.31 -7.20 -7.85
CA ALA A 71 -3.87 -8.43 -7.18
C ALA A 71 -3.42 -9.51 -8.15
N ASP A 72 -2.61 -9.15 -9.14
CA ASP A 72 -2.03 -10.12 -10.05
C ASP A 72 -0.83 -10.85 -9.41
N ALA A 73 -0.17 -11.72 -10.17
CA ALA A 73 0.94 -12.53 -9.69
C ALA A 73 2.18 -11.71 -9.26
N SER A 74 2.23 -10.41 -9.58
CA SER A 74 3.25 -9.49 -9.11
C SER A 74 2.73 -8.63 -7.97
N SER A 75 3.60 -8.32 -7.00
CA SER A 75 3.31 -7.30 -6.00
C SER A 75 3.19 -5.92 -6.67
N THR A 76 2.27 -5.09 -6.16
CA THR A 76 2.22 -3.68 -6.54
C THR A 76 3.25 -2.91 -5.72
N ILE A 77 4.23 -2.31 -6.39
CA ILE A 77 5.23 -1.44 -5.76
C ILE A 77 4.79 0.01 -5.94
N ILE A 78 4.67 0.73 -4.82
CA ILE A 78 4.33 2.14 -4.76
C ILE A 78 5.58 2.90 -4.35
N ASP A 79 6.17 3.63 -5.28
CA ASP A 79 7.29 4.52 -5.02
C ASP A 79 6.79 5.82 -4.37
N LEU A 80 7.28 6.10 -3.17
CA LEU A 80 6.96 7.30 -2.39
C LEU A 80 8.10 8.35 -2.44
N GLY A 81 9.17 8.06 -3.17
CA GLY A 81 10.32 8.93 -3.38
C GLY A 81 11.36 8.87 -2.27
N ASN A 82 12.09 9.97 -2.09
CA ASN A 82 13.20 10.05 -1.16
C ASN A 82 12.81 10.73 0.16
N ASP A 83 12.97 10.00 1.27
CA ASP A 83 12.74 10.54 2.61
C ASP A 83 13.78 10.01 3.63
N SER A 84 13.92 10.70 4.76
CA SER A 84 14.79 10.31 5.86
C SER A 84 14.00 9.52 6.90
N ILE A 85 13.70 8.25 6.57
CA ILE A 85 12.98 7.32 7.44
C ILE A 85 13.94 6.22 7.91
N GLU A 86 14.26 6.15 9.20
CA GLU A 86 15.17 5.10 9.72
C GLU A 86 14.41 3.88 10.27
N SER A 87 13.31 4.10 10.99
CA SER A 87 12.53 3.05 11.64
C SER A 87 11.03 3.27 11.45
N VAL A 88 10.42 2.51 10.55
CA VAL A 88 8.97 2.48 10.34
C VAL A 88 8.27 1.85 11.54
N GLU A 89 7.26 2.54 12.04
CA GLU A 89 6.42 2.13 13.18
C GLU A 89 5.03 1.73 12.70
N SER A 90 4.43 2.51 11.78
CA SER A 90 3.15 2.20 11.17
C SER A 90 3.02 2.78 9.76
N VAL A 91 2.16 2.15 8.95
CA VAL A 91 1.73 2.65 7.65
C VAL A 91 0.21 2.78 7.68
N THR A 92 -0.30 3.96 7.36
CA THR A 92 -1.73 4.24 7.25
C THR A 92 -2.03 4.60 5.81
N PHE A 93 -3.16 4.11 5.30
CA PHE A 93 -3.66 4.41 3.97
C PHE A 93 -5.18 4.23 3.92
N SER A 94 -5.80 4.87 2.93
CA SER A 94 -7.22 4.78 2.65
C SER A 94 -7.46 3.91 1.40
N ILE A 95 -8.57 3.16 1.39
CA ILE A 95 -9.04 2.43 0.21
C ILE A 95 -10.09 3.29 -0.51
N GLY A 96 -9.83 3.56 -1.79
CA GLY A 96 -10.67 4.39 -2.64
C GLY A 96 -9.94 5.64 -3.12
N VAL A 97 -10.73 6.58 -3.65
CA VAL A 97 -10.26 7.91 -4.06
C VAL A 97 -11.14 8.92 -3.33
N ASP A 98 -10.53 9.97 -2.79
CA ASP A 98 -11.29 11.06 -2.15
C ASP A 98 -12.36 11.61 -3.10
N SER A 99 -13.51 11.98 -2.52
CA SER A 99 -14.69 12.43 -3.26
C SER A 99 -14.46 13.69 -4.12
N ALA A 100 -13.51 14.55 -3.76
CA ALA A 100 -13.16 15.73 -4.57
C ALA A 100 -12.39 15.35 -5.85
N HIS A 101 -11.72 14.18 -5.85
CA HIS A 101 -10.96 13.65 -6.97
C HIS A 101 -11.73 12.56 -7.75
N ASN A 102 -12.75 11.95 -7.14
CA ASN A 102 -13.62 10.93 -7.73
C ASN A 102 -14.66 11.48 -8.76
N HIS A 103 -14.46 12.68 -9.31
CA HIS A 103 -15.40 13.33 -10.25
C HIS A 103 -14.75 14.37 -11.20
N LEU A 104 -13.43 14.52 -11.28
CA LEU A 104 -12.85 15.57 -12.15
C LEU A 104 -12.75 15.21 -13.65
N ASP A 105 -13.69 14.41 -14.15
CA ASP A 105 -13.85 14.10 -15.59
C ASP A 105 -14.77 15.13 -16.29
#